data_AF-A0A8B8NK65-F1
#
_entry.id   AF-A0A8B8NK65-F1
#
_cell.length_a   1.000
_cell.length_b   1.000
_cell.length_c   1.000
_cell.angle_alpha   90.00
_cell.angle_beta   90.00
_cell.angle_gamma   90.00
#
_symmetry.space_group_name_H-M   'P 1'
#
loop_
_entity.id
_entity.type
_entity.pdbx_description
1 polymer ?
#
loop_
_entity_poly.entity_id
_entity_poly.type
_entity_poly.pdbx_seq_one_letter_code
_entity_poly.pdbx_strand_id
1 'polypeptide(L)'
;MEAFHTVAINAPIVERSVSVAVLPEQETPGGSLFLSNIDQASVFYLPMVYSFDRSDADTVDVIKKALCQVLVHYYPLAGRLARNSQGKLTVDCEKKLGVPFVEASANCDIEDLGDMKFLDRNVLQKLVYGDATENTVEVAPLLTAQSISSCSSFVALAARVWRARTMALKMKPHQLSKLLFPVDFRSMMKPPMPRYIGNAVVEACCLCTVGELIDEPFSFTAGRIREAIERVNEDYVRSWIDSLDVHQFNLLSLTSLVLVSWQRFDYGSTDFGWGKPRTFGTGDLPTGCLFMADGRERKGIVVVLGLPLSAMDTFEKLVQLE
;
A
#
# COMPACT_ATOMS: atom_id res chain seq x y z
N MET A 1 -4.79 -0.67 20.61
CA MET A 1 -4.82 0.34 19.53
C MET A 1 -5.23 1.63 20.21
N GLU A 2 -4.51 2.70 19.95
CA GLU A 2 -4.89 4.02 20.44
C GLU A 2 -5.57 4.73 19.29
N ALA A 3 -6.85 5.07 19.47
CA ALA A 3 -7.56 5.98 18.59
C ALA A 3 -6.91 7.36 18.70
N PHE A 4 -6.23 7.80 17.65
CA PHE A 4 -5.76 9.18 17.57
C PHE A 4 -6.97 10.09 17.35
N HIS A 5 -7.49 10.64 18.44
CA HIS A 5 -8.22 11.90 18.35
C HIS A 5 -7.23 12.96 17.89
N THR A 6 -7.51 13.60 16.76
CA THR A 6 -6.79 14.81 16.33
C THR A 6 -7.06 15.90 17.36
N VAL A 7 -6.30 15.91 18.45
CA VAL A 7 -6.18 17.07 19.32
C VAL A 7 -5.63 18.17 18.45
N ALA A 8 -6.24 19.34 18.48
CA ALA A 8 -5.78 20.52 17.76
C ALA A 8 -4.39 20.94 18.29
N ILE A 9 -3.34 20.31 17.78
CA ILE A 9 -1.98 20.83 17.83
C ILE A 9 -2.00 22.05 16.91
N ASN A 10 -1.54 23.21 17.39
CA ASN A 10 -1.34 24.36 16.51
C ASN A 10 -0.54 23.89 15.30
N ALA A 11 -1.14 23.95 14.11
CA ALA A 11 -0.52 23.43 12.91
C ALA A 11 0.87 24.09 12.74
N PRO A 12 1.92 23.32 12.44
CA PRO A 12 3.26 23.88 12.29
C PRO A 12 3.28 24.92 11.18
N ILE A 13 4.02 26.01 11.40
CA ILE A 13 4.26 27.03 10.37
C ILE A 13 5.34 26.47 9.45
N VAL A 14 4.97 26.26 8.20
CA VAL A 14 5.86 25.74 7.15
C VAL A 14 6.18 26.85 6.17
N GLU A 15 7.45 27.23 6.09
CA GLU A 15 7.97 28.15 5.08
C GLU A 15 8.54 27.34 3.91
N ARG A 16 8.14 27.70 2.68
CA ARG A 16 8.53 26.97 1.46
C ARG A 16 9.26 27.88 0.50
N SER A 17 10.31 27.36 -0.13
CA SER A 17 10.94 28.03 -1.26
C SER A 17 10.08 27.92 -2.52
N VAL A 18 10.44 28.70 -3.53
CA VAL A 18 9.88 28.52 -4.87
C VAL A 18 10.35 27.19 -5.46
N SER A 19 9.47 26.52 -6.22
CA SER A 19 9.83 25.29 -6.90
C SER A 19 10.96 25.52 -7.90
N VAL A 20 12.01 24.72 -7.82
CA VAL A 20 13.12 24.68 -8.77
C VAL A 20 13.05 23.39 -9.57
N ALA A 21 13.29 23.44 -10.88
CA ALA A 21 13.35 22.25 -11.70
C ALA A 21 14.73 21.58 -11.58
N VAL A 22 14.77 20.34 -11.11
CA VAL A 22 15.98 19.50 -11.11
C VAL A 22 16.03 18.74 -12.43
N LEU A 23 17.10 18.94 -13.18
CA LEU A 23 17.33 18.33 -14.49
C LEU A 23 18.30 17.15 -14.39
N PRO A 24 18.24 16.17 -15.31
CA PRO A 24 19.31 15.20 -15.47
C PRO A 24 20.66 15.90 -15.68
N GLU A 25 21.73 15.40 -15.05
CA GLU A 25 23.07 16.02 -15.21
C GLU A 25 23.70 15.78 -16.60
N GLN A 26 23.18 14.82 -17.35
CA GLN A 26 23.65 14.47 -18.69
C GLN A 26 22.47 14.51 -19.68
N GLU A 27 22.77 14.59 -20.97
CA GLU A 27 21.74 14.56 -21.99
C GLU A 27 21.00 13.21 -22.00
N THR A 28 19.67 13.27 -22.04
CA THR A 28 18.79 12.11 -22.06
C THR A 28 18.04 12.00 -23.38
N PRO A 29 17.59 10.79 -23.77
CA PRO A 29 16.73 10.62 -24.94
C PRO A 29 15.49 11.54 -24.86
N GLY A 30 15.21 12.20 -25.98
CA GLY A 30 13.98 12.98 -26.17
C GLY A 30 12.80 12.10 -26.62
N GLY A 31 11.76 12.75 -27.13
CA GLY A 31 10.58 12.09 -27.69
C GLY A 31 9.50 11.74 -26.66
N SER A 32 8.63 10.81 -27.05
CA SER A 32 7.43 10.45 -26.29
C SER A 32 7.41 8.95 -25.99
N LEU A 33 7.28 8.60 -24.72
CA LEU A 33 7.14 7.20 -24.28
C LEU A 33 5.67 6.83 -24.12
N PHE A 34 5.29 5.71 -24.70
CA PHE A 34 3.92 5.20 -24.59
C PHE A 34 3.68 4.62 -23.20
N LEU A 35 2.52 4.94 -22.62
CA LEU A 35 2.01 4.27 -21.43
C LEU A 35 1.23 3.03 -21.83
N SER A 36 1.41 1.93 -21.10
CA SER A 36 0.63 0.71 -21.30
C SER A 36 -0.84 0.93 -20.95
N ASN A 37 -1.72 -0.01 -21.29
CA ASN A 37 -3.13 0.06 -20.88
C ASN A 37 -3.29 0.03 -19.35
N ILE A 38 -2.39 -0.67 -18.64
CA ILE A 38 -2.37 -0.73 -17.17
C ILE A 38 -1.96 0.64 -16.59
N ASP A 39 -0.95 1.28 -17.17
CA ASP A 39 -0.51 2.62 -16.76
C ASP A 39 -1.62 3.67 -16.98
N GLN A 40 -2.36 3.55 -18.09
CA GLN A 40 -3.48 4.44 -18.40
C GLN A 40 -4.67 4.27 -17.45
N ALA A 41 -4.88 3.07 -16.92
CA ALA A 41 -5.94 2.77 -15.97
C ALA A 41 -5.60 3.21 -14.52
N SER A 42 -4.31 3.46 -14.22
CA SER A 42 -3.80 3.69 -12.86
C SER A 42 -3.12 5.04 -12.73
N VAL A 43 -3.87 6.13 -12.99
CA VAL A 43 -3.34 7.50 -12.91
C VAL A 43 -3.71 8.14 -11.58
N PHE A 44 -2.85 7.93 -10.58
CA PHE A 44 -2.95 8.63 -9.30
C PHE A 44 -1.54 8.86 -8.71
N TYR A 45 -1.41 9.88 -7.87
CA TYR A 45 -0.17 10.16 -7.16
C TYR A 45 -0.09 9.31 -5.89
N LEU A 46 1.08 8.75 -5.63
CA LEU A 46 1.36 7.98 -4.43
C LEU A 46 2.35 8.76 -3.56
N PRO A 47 1.89 9.53 -2.57
CA PRO A 47 2.78 10.31 -1.73
C PRO A 47 3.54 9.39 -0.77
N MET A 48 4.86 9.46 -0.82
CA MET A 48 5.75 8.71 0.08
C MET A 48 6.59 9.70 0.88
N VAL A 49 6.69 9.48 2.19
CA VAL A 49 7.41 10.36 3.11
C VAL A 49 8.50 9.56 3.80
N TYR A 50 9.71 10.11 3.82
CA TYR A 50 10.87 9.54 4.51
C TYR A 50 11.41 10.57 5.50
N SER A 51 11.77 10.11 6.70
CA SER A 51 12.48 10.93 7.69
C SER A 51 13.89 10.38 7.92
N PHE A 52 14.84 11.26 8.23
CA PHE A 52 16.24 10.90 8.48
C PHE A 52 16.77 11.66 9.70
N ASP A 53 17.70 11.05 10.44
CA ASP A 53 18.37 11.64 11.59
C ASP A 53 19.58 12.49 11.13
N ARG A 54 19.34 13.58 10.39
CA ARG A 54 20.39 14.53 9.93
C ARG A 54 19.79 15.92 9.68
N SER A 55 20.55 16.98 9.99
CA SER A 55 20.08 18.37 9.92
C SER A 55 21.17 19.39 9.52
N ASP A 56 22.23 18.98 8.82
CA ASP A 56 23.30 19.90 8.40
C ASP A 56 23.03 20.54 7.02
N ALA A 57 23.75 21.63 6.77
CA ALA A 57 23.44 22.60 5.72
C ALA A 57 23.55 22.09 4.27
N ASP A 58 24.25 20.97 4.03
CA ASP A 58 24.48 20.43 2.67
C ASP A 58 23.45 19.37 2.25
N THR A 59 22.53 18.97 3.14
CA THR A 59 21.55 17.90 2.90
C THR A 59 20.76 18.12 1.61
N VAL A 60 20.29 19.35 1.39
CA VAL A 60 19.54 19.73 0.18
C VAL A 60 20.37 19.53 -1.08
N ASP A 61 21.63 19.97 -1.07
CA ASP A 61 22.52 19.90 -2.23
C ASP A 61 22.88 18.45 -2.57
N VAL A 62 23.10 17.61 -1.56
CA VAL A 62 23.35 16.18 -1.74
C VAL A 62 22.14 15.50 -2.39
N ILE A 63 20.91 15.76 -1.90
CA ILE A 63 19.69 15.17 -2.47
C ILE A 63 19.47 15.65 -3.91
N LYS A 64 19.61 16.96 -4.18
CA LYS A 64 19.49 17.52 -5.53
C LYS A 64 20.50 16.88 -6.48
N LYS A 65 21.76 16.76 -6.07
CA LYS A 65 22.82 16.16 -6.88
C LYS A 65 22.55 14.69 -7.17
N ALA A 66 22.14 13.92 -6.17
CA ALA A 66 21.77 12.51 -6.35
C ALA A 66 20.57 12.36 -7.31
N LEU A 67 19.58 13.25 -7.21
CA LEU A 67 18.44 13.29 -8.13
C LEU A 67 18.88 13.60 -9.57
N CYS A 68 19.75 14.59 -9.78
CA CYS A 68 20.31 14.88 -11.12
C CYS A 68 20.96 13.64 -11.76
N GLN A 69 21.73 12.88 -10.98
CA GLN A 69 22.43 11.67 -11.43
C GLN A 69 21.46 10.54 -11.79
N VAL A 70 20.51 10.25 -10.91
CA VAL A 70 19.52 9.18 -11.12
C VAL A 70 18.61 9.50 -12.31
N LEU A 71 18.27 10.77 -12.53
CA LEU A 71 17.44 11.19 -13.65
C LEU A 71 18.07 10.93 -15.02
N VAL A 72 19.38 10.66 -15.13
CA VAL A 72 19.97 10.20 -16.40
C VAL A 72 19.44 8.81 -16.76
N HIS A 73 19.32 7.93 -15.77
CA HIS A 73 18.86 6.55 -15.96
C HIS A 73 17.33 6.43 -15.93
N TYR A 74 16.66 7.34 -15.22
CA TYR A 74 15.20 7.40 -15.07
C TYR A 74 14.62 8.70 -15.66
N TYR A 75 15.16 9.10 -16.82
CA TYR A 75 14.78 10.33 -17.52
C TYR A 75 13.28 10.54 -17.75
N PRO A 76 12.41 9.51 -17.89
CA PRO A 76 10.99 9.74 -18.04
C PRO A 76 10.36 10.43 -16.82
N LEU A 77 10.95 10.30 -15.63
CA LEU A 77 10.50 10.98 -14.41
C LEU A 77 10.68 12.51 -14.49
N ALA A 78 11.58 13.00 -15.33
CA ALA A 78 11.75 14.43 -15.62
C ALA A 78 10.80 14.95 -16.72
N GLY A 79 10.04 14.06 -17.37
CA GLY A 79 9.07 14.38 -18.42
C GLY A 79 7.73 14.88 -17.89
N ARG A 80 6.74 15.01 -18.77
CA ARG A 80 5.34 15.31 -18.38
C ARG A 80 4.38 14.36 -19.06
N LEU A 81 3.25 14.09 -18.40
CA LEU A 81 2.14 13.42 -19.07
C LEU A 81 1.63 14.29 -20.23
N ALA A 82 1.40 13.65 -21.36
CA ALA A 82 0.85 14.22 -22.56
C ALA A 82 -0.19 13.27 -23.17
N ARG A 83 -0.86 13.70 -24.24
CA ARG A 83 -1.73 12.84 -25.05
C ARG A 83 -1.21 12.81 -26.49
N ASN A 84 -1.20 11.63 -27.08
CA ASN A 84 -0.88 11.48 -28.50
C ASN A 84 -2.12 11.77 -29.38
N SER A 85 -1.95 11.68 -30.71
CA SER A 85 -3.01 11.93 -31.69
C SER A 85 -4.22 10.99 -31.58
N GLN A 86 -4.08 9.84 -30.92
CA GLN A 86 -5.15 8.88 -30.64
C GLN A 86 -5.80 9.11 -29.26
N GLY A 87 -5.38 10.15 -28.53
CA GLY A 87 -5.87 10.47 -27.20
C GLY A 87 -5.28 9.62 -26.07
N LYS A 88 -4.40 8.65 -26.36
CA LYS A 88 -3.72 7.82 -25.35
C LYS A 88 -2.67 8.63 -24.60
N LEU A 89 -2.51 8.34 -23.30
CA LEU A 89 -1.52 9.02 -22.48
C LEU A 89 -0.09 8.58 -22.85
N THR A 90 0.83 9.53 -22.82
CA THR A 90 2.26 9.32 -23.05
C THR A 90 3.07 10.15 -22.06
N VAL A 91 4.36 9.85 -21.94
CA VAL A 91 5.32 10.70 -21.23
C VAL A 91 6.15 11.47 -22.26
N ASP A 92 5.90 12.77 -22.34
CA ASP A 92 6.68 13.73 -23.12
C ASP A 92 8.01 14.00 -22.43
N CYS A 93 9.08 13.48 -23.03
CA CYS A 93 10.48 13.66 -22.60
C CYS A 93 11.20 14.72 -23.44
N GLU A 94 10.56 15.28 -24.47
CA GLU A 94 11.18 16.23 -25.40
C GLU A 94 11.40 17.59 -24.74
N LYS A 95 10.43 18.04 -23.95
CA LYS A 95 10.49 19.36 -23.29
C LYS A 95 11.51 19.45 -22.16
N LYS A 96 12.08 18.31 -21.72
CA LYS A 96 13.11 18.21 -20.67
C LYS A 96 12.84 19.15 -19.46
N LEU A 97 11.61 19.14 -18.95
CA LEU A 97 11.13 20.12 -17.94
C LEU A 97 11.66 19.89 -16.53
N GLY A 98 12.29 18.74 -16.26
CA GLY A 98 12.84 18.40 -14.95
C GLY A 98 11.80 18.04 -13.91
N VAL A 99 12.28 17.59 -12.75
CA VAL A 99 11.46 17.28 -11.58
C VAL A 99 11.31 18.53 -10.71
N PRO A 100 10.08 18.95 -10.37
CA PRO A 100 9.88 20.01 -9.38
C PRO A 100 10.48 19.61 -8.02
N PHE A 101 11.36 20.45 -7.49
CA PHE A 101 11.98 20.31 -6.19
C PHE A 101 11.70 21.55 -5.35
N VAL A 102 11.17 21.34 -4.15
CA VAL A 102 10.79 22.40 -3.22
C VAL A 102 11.47 22.13 -1.90
N GLU A 103 12.12 23.16 -1.35
CA GLU A 103 12.66 23.13 0.01
C GLU A 103 11.62 23.71 0.95
N ALA A 104 11.52 23.12 2.13
CA ALA A 104 10.66 23.62 3.18
C ALA A 104 11.37 23.53 4.52
N SER A 105 11.08 24.49 5.38
CA SER A 105 11.43 24.45 6.79
C SER A 105 10.15 24.55 7.61
N ALA A 106 10.12 23.87 8.75
CA ALA A 106 9.01 23.91 9.69
C ALA A 106 9.55 24.38 11.04
N ASN A 107 8.76 25.15 11.77
CA ASN A 107 9.13 25.66 13.09
C ASN A 107 8.81 24.68 14.24
N CYS A 108 8.96 23.38 13.98
CA CYS A 108 8.71 22.31 14.95
C CYS A 108 9.77 21.20 14.80
N ASP A 109 9.96 20.41 15.86
CA ASP A 109 10.81 19.24 15.78
C ASP A 109 10.09 18.12 15.00
N ILE A 110 10.85 17.16 14.45
CA ILE A 110 10.25 16.08 13.67
C ILE A 110 9.40 15.15 14.56
N GLU A 111 9.70 15.09 15.86
CA GLU A 111 8.91 14.43 16.89
C GLU A 111 7.53 15.08 17.09
N ASP A 112 7.43 16.41 16.93
CA ASP A 112 6.17 17.16 17.11
C ASP A 112 5.18 16.93 15.96
N LEU A 113 5.66 16.42 14.81
CA LEU A 113 4.83 16.01 13.67
C LEU A 113 4.05 14.69 13.93
N GLY A 114 4.29 14.06 15.09
CA GLY A 114 3.64 12.84 15.53
C GLY A 114 4.45 11.58 15.23
N ASP A 115 4.37 10.62 16.15
CA ASP A 115 5.04 9.33 16.04
C ASP A 115 4.18 8.35 15.21
N MET A 116 4.72 7.81 14.11
CA MET A 116 4.02 6.87 13.20
C MET A 116 4.12 5.40 13.67
N LYS A 117 4.12 5.13 14.97
CA LYS A 117 4.38 3.78 15.49
C LYS A 117 3.25 3.31 16.40
N PHE A 118 2.90 2.03 16.22
CA PHE A 118 2.74 0.98 17.24
C PHE A 118 1.70 -0.05 16.77
N LEU A 119 2.10 -1.33 16.74
CA LEU A 119 1.19 -2.46 16.82
C LEU A 119 1.72 -3.49 17.82
N ASP A 120 0.79 -4.01 18.61
CA ASP A 120 1.00 -4.81 19.79
C ASP A 120 1.43 -6.26 19.45
N ARG A 121 2.49 -6.71 20.11
CA ARG A 121 3.05 -8.08 20.04
C ARG A 121 2.05 -9.15 20.51
N ASN A 122 1.02 -8.77 21.27
CA ASN A 122 -0.02 -9.68 21.77
C ASN A 122 -1.00 -10.17 20.68
N VAL A 123 -1.09 -9.49 19.53
CA VAL A 123 -1.96 -9.92 18.41
C VAL A 123 -1.40 -11.15 17.70
N LEU A 124 -0.08 -11.36 17.74
CA LEU A 124 0.57 -12.55 17.19
C LEU A 124 0.24 -13.83 17.96
N GLN A 125 -0.13 -13.72 19.24
CA GLN A 125 -0.48 -14.86 20.09
C GLN A 125 -1.95 -15.30 19.95
N LYS A 126 -2.84 -14.45 19.39
CA LYS A 126 -4.26 -14.78 19.18
C LYS A 126 -4.54 -15.60 17.91
N LEU A 127 -3.52 -15.80 17.07
CA LEU A 127 -3.64 -16.54 15.81
C LEU A 127 -3.60 -18.08 16.00
N VAL A 128 -3.55 -18.55 17.25
CA VAL A 128 -3.56 -19.96 17.63
C VAL A 128 -4.90 -20.25 18.32
N TYR A 129 -5.60 -21.30 17.89
CA TYR A 129 -6.80 -21.78 18.56
C TYR A 129 -6.46 -22.19 20.01
N GLY A 130 -7.00 -21.46 20.98
CA GLY A 130 -7.05 -21.85 22.39
C GLY A 130 -8.46 -22.33 22.71
N ASP A 131 -8.57 -23.51 23.30
CA ASP A 131 -9.88 -24.07 23.66
C ASP A 131 -10.39 -23.40 24.95
N ALA A 132 -11.65 -22.95 24.92
CA ALA A 132 -12.28 -22.29 26.07
C ALA A 132 -12.50 -23.23 27.27
N THR A 133 -12.20 -24.53 27.14
CA THR A 133 -12.38 -25.55 28.19
C THR A 133 -11.09 -25.98 28.90
N GLU A 134 -9.95 -25.31 28.65
CA GLU A 134 -8.60 -25.67 29.15
C GLU A 134 -8.48 -25.96 30.66
N ASN A 135 -9.44 -25.49 31.49
CA ASN A 135 -9.45 -25.74 32.93
C ASN A 135 -10.40 -26.88 33.39
N THR A 136 -11.02 -27.62 32.48
CA THR A 136 -11.99 -28.69 32.82
C THR A 136 -11.62 -30.01 32.12
N VAL A 137 -10.92 -30.87 32.85
CA VAL A 137 -10.36 -32.14 32.34
C VAL A 137 -11.41 -33.07 31.72
N GLU A 138 -12.68 -32.97 32.14
CA GLU A 138 -13.77 -33.86 31.71
C GLU A 138 -14.43 -33.46 30.37
N VAL A 139 -14.18 -32.26 29.84
CA VAL A 139 -14.85 -31.74 28.63
C VAL A 139 -13.88 -31.33 27.52
N ALA A 140 -12.57 -31.31 27.82
CA ALA A 140 -11.54 -30.94 26.87
C ALA A 140 -11.45 -31.97 25.71
N PRO A 141 -11.46 -31.51 24.45
CA PRO A 141 -11.31 -32.40 23.30
C PRO A 141 -9.92 -33.06 23.34
N LEU A 142 -9.90 -34.39 23.18
CA LEU A 142 -8.67 -35.19 23.22
C LEU A 142 -7.72 -34.92 22.03
N LEU A 143 -8.17 -34.21 21.01
CA LEU A 143 -7.37 -33.76 19.86
C LEU A 143 -8.03 -32.55 19.20
N THR A 144 -7.28 -31.47 19.02
CA THR A 144 -7.61 -30.35 18.12
C THR A 144 -6.52 -30.23 17.07
N ALA A 145 -6.87 -30.41 15.79
CA ALA A 145 -5.93 -30.29 14.69
C ALA A 145 -6.27 -29.07 13.83
N GLN A 146 -5.34 -28.12 13.77
CA GLN A 146 -5.38 -27.00 12.84
C GLN A 146 -4.23 -27.15 11.83
N SER A 147 -4.54 -27.41 10.56
CA SER A 147 -3.57 -27.36 9.47
C SER A 147 -3.63 -25.99 8.81
N ILE A 148 -2.59 -25.18 8.99
CA ILE A 148 -2.38 -23.97 8.20
C ILE A 148 -1.22 -24.29 7.23
N SER A 149 -1.53 -24.72 6.01
CA SER A 149 -0.54 -24.71 4.93
C SER A 149 -0.12 -23.25 4.73
N SER A 150 1.15 -22.93 5.00
CA SER A 150 1.79 -21.60 4.97
C SER A 150 0.85 -20.42 4.66
N CYS A 151 0.12 -19.90 5.65
CA CYS A 151 -0.64 -18.67 5.48
C CYS A 151 0.34 -17.50 5.54
N SER A 152 0.46 -16.73 4.46
CA SER A 152 1.29 -15.53 4.50
C SER A 152 0.70 -14.52 5.50
N SER A 153 1.56 -13.71 6.12
CA SER A 153 1.12 -12.62 6.99
C SER A 153 0.13 -11.68 6.29
N PHE A 154 0.29 -11.50 4.97
CA PHE A 154 -0.66 -10.79 4.11
C PHE A 154 -2.05 -11.44 4.15
N VAL A 155 -2.18 -12.76 3.87
CA VAL A 155 -3.48 -13.44 3.79
C VAL A 155 -4.22 -13.37 5.13
N ALA A 156 -3.52 -13.65 6.23
CA ALA A 156 -4.12 -13.60 7.57
C ALA A 156 -4.59 -12.17 7.93
N LEU A 157 -3.74 -11.17 7.71
CA LEU A 157 -4.08 -9.79 8.06
C LEU A 157 -5.17 -9.22 7.14
N ALA A 158 -5.12 -9.53 5.84
CA ALA A 158 -6.14 -9.11 4.88
C ALA A 158 -7.52 -9.70 5.23
N ALA A 159 -7.57 -10.99 5.57
CA ALA A 159 -8.80 -11.64 6.03
C ALA A 159 -9.38 -10.96 7.27
N ARG A 160 -8.52 -10.66 8.25
CA ARG A 160 -8.92 -10.01 9.50
C ARG A 160 -9.45 -8.59 9.26
N VAL A 161 -8.72 -7.78 8.51
CA VAL A 161 -9.14 -6.41 8.18
C VAL A 161 -10.43 -6.40 7.37
N TRP A 162 -10.59 -7.33 6.43
CA TRP A 162 -11.80 -7.42 5.61
C TRP A 162 -13.03 -7.75 6.45
N ARG A 163 -12.97 -8.79 7.30
CA ARG A 163 -14.06 -9.15 8.21
C ARG A 163 -14.38 -8.02 9.19
N ALA A 164 -13.36 -7.51 9.89
CA ALA A 164 -13.55 -6.45 10.88
C ALA A 164 -14.14 -5.17 10.27
N ARG A 165 -13.69 -4.75 9.08
CA ARG A 165 -14.25 -3.59 8.38
C ARG A 165 -15.72 -3.82 8.01
N THR A 166 -16.04 -4.99 7.46
CA THR A 166 -17.42 -5.31 7.06
C THR A 166 -18.37 -5.29 8.25
N MET A 167 -17.96 -5.87 9.38
CA MET A 167 -18.73 -5.85 10.63
C MET A 167 -18.87 -4.43 11.20
N ALA A 168 -17.78 -3.66 11.24
CA ALA A 168 -17.77 -2.29 11.75
C ALA A 168 -18.68 -1.35 10.94
N LEU A 169 -18.78 -1.58 9.62
CA LEU A 169 -19.68 -0.86 8.74
C LEU A 169 -21.14 -1.34 8.82
N LYS A 170 -21.43 -2.35 9.65
CA LYS A 170 -22.78 -2.92 9.85
C LYS A 170 -23.46 -3.29 8.53
N MET A 171 -22.68 -3.86 7.61
CA MET A 171 -23.22 -4.31 6.33
C MET A 171 -24.23 -5.44 6.56
N LYS A 172 -25.27 -5.51 5.72
CA LYS A 172 -26.35 -6.49 5.86
C LYS A 172 -25.90 -7.85 5.30
N PRO A 173 -26.33 -8.99 5.88
CA PRO A 173 -25.85 -10.32 5.49
C PRO A 173 -25.96 -10.66 3.99
N HIS A 174 -27.01 -10.18 3.32
CA HIS A 174 -27.24 -10.42 1.88
C HIS A 174 -26.43 -9.49 0.96
N GLN A 175 -25.78 -8.45 1.49
CA GLN A 175 -24.96 -7.57 0.68
C GLN A 175 -23.69 -8.29 0.23
N LEU A 176 -23.23 -7.96 -0.97
CA LEU A 176 -21.94 -8.44 -1.47
C LEU A 176 -20.81 -7.57 -0.91
N SER A 177 -19.80 -8.22 -0.33
CA SER A 177 -18.55 -7.62 0.10
C SER A 177 -17.44 -8.02 -0.89
N LYS A 178 -16.64 -7.06 -1.32
CA LYS A 178 -15.52 -7.28 -2.24
C LYS A 178 -14.21 -6.90 -1.57
N LEU A 179 -13.20 -7.75 -1.70
CA LEU A 179 -11.82 -7.40 -1.38
C LEU A 179 -11.02 -7.45 -2.68
N LEU A 180 -10.38 -6.32 -2.99
CA LEU A 180 -9.55 -6.09 -4.15
C LEU A 180 -8.12 -5.84 -3.67
N PHE A 181 -7.13 -6.48 -4.28
CA PHE A 181 -5.73 -6.17 -4.02
C PHE A 181 -4.86 -6.36 -5.28
N PRO A 182 -3.85 -5.49 -5.48
CA PRO A 182 -2.93 -5.61 -6.60
C PRO A 182 -1.95 -6.77 -6.39
N VAL A 183 -1.72 -7.55 -7.44
CA VAL A 183 -0.73 -8.63 -7.50
C VAL A 183 0.32 -8.29 -8.55
N ASP A 184 1.59 -8.25 -8.15
CA ASP A 184 2.72 -8.08 -9.07
C ASP A 184 2.87 -9.32 -9.96
N PHE A 185 2.77 -9.13 -11.27
CA PHE A 185 2.85 -10.23 -12.24
C PHE A 185 4.18 -10.32 -12.99
N ARG A 186 5.20 -9.50 -12.67
CA ARG A 186 6.49 -9.48 -13.39
C ARG A 186 7.17 -10.84 -13.46
N SER A 187 7.11 -11.61 -12.38
CA SER A 187 7.68 -12.95 -12.30
C SER A 187 6.81 -14.03 -12.96
N MET A 188 5.55 -13.71 -13.27
CA MET A 188 4.57 -14.66 -13.83
C MET A 188 4.61 -14.68 -15.36
N MET A 189 5.09 -13.60 -15.99
CA MET A 189 5.26 -13.54 -17.43
C MET A 189 6.35 -14.49 -17.91
N LYS A 190 6.20 -15.00 -19.14
CA LYS A 190 7.19 -15.86 -19.80
C LYS A 190 7.69 -15.18 -21.08
N PRO A 191 8.93 -14.63 -21.09
CA PRO A 191 9.90 -14.59 -19.99
C PRO A 191 9.55 -13.56 -18.90
N PRO A 192 10.12 -13.68 -17.67
CA PRO A 192 9.95 -12.70 -16.60
C PRO A 192 10.45 -11.30 -16.98
N MET A 193 9.95 -10.27 -16.28
CA MET A 193 10.21 -8.85 -16.60
C MET A 193 11.05 -8.10 -15.54
N PRO A 194 12.36 -8.38 -15.39
CA PRO A 194 13.17 -7.91 -14.25
C PRO A 194 13.55 -6.42 -14.25
N ARG A 195 13.26 -5.66 -15.30
CA ARG A 195 13.64 -4.22 -15.42
C ARG A 195 12.50 -3.32 -15.91
N TYR A 196 11.27 -3.83 -15.87
CA TYR A 196 10.11 -3.07 -16.30
C TYR A 196 9.70 -2.05 -15.23
N ILE A 197 9.78 -0.76 -15.59
CA ILE A 197 9.57 0.38 -14.68
C ILE A 197 8.13 0.87 -14.62
N GLY A 198 7.26 0.42 -15.54
CA GLY A 198 5.83 0.78 -15.54
C GLY A 198 5.01 -0.02 -14.51
N ASN A 199 3.71 0.20 -14.49
CA ASN A 199 2.81 -0.58 -13.65
C ASN A 199 2.68 -2.01 -14.19
N ALA A 200 3.05 -3.00 -13.37
CA ALA A 200 2.87 -4.42 -13.67
C ALA A 200 2.16 -5.12 -12.52
N VAL A 201 0.98 -4.59 -12.20
CA VAL A 201 0.06 -5.17 -11.23
C VAL A 201 -1.28 -5.46 -11.90
N VAL A 202 -1.95 -6.51 -11.44
CA VAL A 202 -3.32 -6.84 -11.80
C VAL A 202 -4.17 -6.91 -10.54
N GLU A 203 -5.45 -6.54 -10.63
CA GLU A 203 -6.35 -6.56 -9.50
C GLU A 203 -6.88 -7.99 -9.27
N ALA A 204 -6.46 -8.63 -8.17
CA ALA A 204 -7.09 -9.85 -7.70
C ALA A 204 -8.38 -9.50 -6.94
N CYS A 205 -9.42 -10.32 -7.09
CA CYS A 205 -10.73 -10.04 -6.53
C CYS A 205 -11.27 -11.23 -5.74
N CYS A 206 -11.63 -10.97 -4.48
CA CYS A 206 -12.45 -11.84 -3.65
C CYS A 206 -13.85 -11.24 -3.54
N LEU A 207 -14.87 -12.08 -3.70
CA LEU A 207 -16.27 -11.69 -3.63
C LEU A 207 -17.03 -12.75 -2.82
N CYS A 208 -17.78 -12.31 -1.82
CA CYS A 208 -18.71 -13.16 -1.07
C CYS A 208 -19.83 -12.29 -0.49
N THR A 209 -20.87 -12.92 0.02
CA THR A 209 -21.87 -12.23 0.83
C THR A 209 -21.30 -11.89 2.21
N VAL A 210 -21.86 -10.86 2.84
CA VAL A 210 -21.48 -10.48 4.21
C VAL A 210 -21.79 -11.60 5.21
N GLY A 211 -22.88 -12.35 4.99
CA GLY A 211 -23.21 -13.53 5.80
C GLY A 211 -22.11 -14.58 5.72
N GLU A 212 -21.70 -14.99 4.51
CA GLU A 212 -20.56 -15.91 4.33
C GLU A 212 -19.28 -15.37 4.97
N LEU A 213 -19.00 -14.08 4.84
CA LEU A 213 -17.78 -13.46 5.38
C LEU A 213 -17.75 -13.46 6.93
N ILE A 214 -18.89 -13.28 7.58
CA ILE A 214 -18.99 -13.15 9.04
C ILE A 214 -19.26 -14.51 9.71
N ASP A 215 -20.19 -15.29 9.17
CA ASP A 215 -20.72 -16.48 9.82
C ASP A 215 -19.85 -17.72 9.59
N GLU A 216 -19.05 -17.74 8.51
CA GLU A 216 -18.12 -18.85 8.26
C GLU A 216 -16.85 -18.75 9.13
N PRO A 217 -16.18 -19.88 9.38
CA PRO A 217 -14.87 -19.87 10.04
C PRO A 217 -13.88 -18.99 9.28
N PHE A 218 -13.04 -18.27 10.02
CA PHE A 218 -12.00 -17.38 9.49
C PHE A 218 -11.14 -18.02 8.38
N SER A 219 -10.89 -19.34 8.48
CA SER A 219 -10.14 -20.12 7.49
C SER A 219 -10.72 -20.04 6.08
N PHE A 220 -12.05 -19.92 5.93
CA PHE A 220 -12.69 -19.76 4.63
C PHE A 220 -12.39 -18.39 4.02
N THR A 221 -12.34 -17.34 4.84
CA THR A 221 -11.94 -16.00 4.37
C THR A 221 -10.48 -16.01 3.90
N ALA A 222 -9.58 -16.57 4.70
CA ALA A 222 -8.18 -16.73 4.32
C ALA A 222 -8.00 -17.62 3.07
N GLY A 223 -8.81 -18.68 2.94
CA GLY A 223 -8.86 -19.55 1.76
C GLY A 223 -9.22 -18.78 0.50
N ARG A 224 -10.31 -17.99 0.51
CA ARG A 224 -10.73 -17.16 -0.63
C ARG A 224 -9.62 -16.20 -1.10
N ILE A 225 -8.91 -15.57 -0.16
CA ILE A 225 -7.81 -14.64 -0.49
C ILE A 225 -6.64 -15.40 -1.12
N ARG A 226 -6.27 -16.54 -0.56
CA ARG A 226 -5.20 -17.39 -1.12
C ARG A 226 -5.55 -17.86 -2.53
N GLU A 227 -6.74 -18.40 -2.74
CA GLU A 227 -7.20 -18.86 -4.05
C GLU A 227 -7.24 -17.71 -5.06
N ALA A 228 -7.61 -16.50 -4.65
CA ALA A 228 -7.57 -15.32 -5.51
C ALA A 228 -6.14 -14.94 -5.92
N ILE A 229 -5.15 -15.07 -5.02
CA ILE A 229 -3.73 -14.89 -5.35
C ILE A 229 -3.26 -15.97 -6.32
N GLU A 230 -3.55 -17.24 -6.04
CA GLU A 230 -3.09 -18.39 -6.83
C GLU A 230 -3.72 -18.44 -8.23
N ARG A 231 -4.91 -17.83 -8.41
CA ARG A 231 -5.56 -17.68 -9.71
C ARG A 231 -4.81 -16.74 -10.66
N VAL A 232 -4.01 -15.81 -10.13
CA VAL A 232 -3.27 -14.86 -10.96
C VAL A 232 -2.12 -15.60 -11.67
N ASN A 233 -2.30 -15.82 -12.96
CA ASN A 233 -1.32 -16.42 -13.86
C ASN A 233 -1.21 -15.59 -15.15
N GLU A 234 -0.37 -16.04 -16.08
CA GLU A 234 -0.14 -15.31 -17.34
C GLU A 234 -1.43 -15.10 -18.16
N ASP A 235 -2.29 -16.11 -18.27
CA ASP A 235 -3.55 -16.02 -19.01
C ASP A 235 -4.51 -15.03 -18.36
N TYR A 236 -4.57 -15.02 -17.02
CA TYR A 236 -5.34 -14.05 -16.25
C TYR A 236 -4.88 -12.62 -16.53
N VAL A 237 -3.56 -12.38 -16.53
CA VAL A 237 -2.97 -11.06 -16.83
C VAL A 237 -3.32 -10.61 -18.25
N ARG A 238 -3.17 -11.50 -19.24
CA ARG A 238 -3.50 -11.19 -20.64
C ARG A 238 -4.99 -10.85 -20.81
N SER A 239 -5.86 -11.69 -20.24
CA SER A 239 -7.31 -11.44 -20.25
C SER A 239 -7.69 -10.13 -19.56
N TRP A 240 -7.01 -9.77 -18.46
CA TRP A 240 -7.23 -8.49 -17.80
C TRP A 240 -6.83 -7.31 -18.69
N ILE A 241 -5.66 -7.38 -19.35
CA ILE A 241 -5.20 -6.34 -20.28
C ILE A 241 -6.20 -6.15 -21.43
N ASP A 242 -6.68 -7.25 -22.03
CA ASP A 242 -7.69 -7.20 -23.09
C ASP A 242 -9.00 -6.57 -22.58
N SER A 243 -9.39 -6.87 -21.33
CA SER A 243 -10.59 -6.30 -20.74
C SER A 243 -10.48 -4.78 -20.52
N LEU A 244 -9.28 -4.26 -20.22
CA LEU A 244 -9.02 -2.81 -20.06
C LEU A 244 -9.18 -2.04 -21.36
N ASP A 245 -8.93 -2.68 -22.51
CA ASP A 245 -9.14 -2.05 -23.83
C ASP A 245 -10.62 -1.89 -24.18
N VAL A 246 -11.49 -2.73 -23.60
CA VAL A 246 -12.92 -2.78 -23.91
C VAL A 246 -13.77 -2.06 -22.86
N HIS A 247 -13.36 -2.08 -21.59
CA HIS A 247 -14.17 -1.61 -20.46
C HIS A 247 -13.50 -0.45 -19.71
N GLN A 248 -14.26 0.62 -19.48
CA GLN A 248 -13.93 1.60 -18.45
C GLN A 248 -14.39 1.05 -17.09
N PHE A 249 -13.46 0.47 -16.35
CA PHE A 249 -13.75 -0.12 -15.05
C PHE A 249 -13.98 0.96 -13.99
N ASN A 250 -15.17 0.95 -13.39
CA ASN A 250 -15.44 1.66 -12.14
C ASN A 250 -15.64 0.61 -11.03
N LEU A 251 -14.53 0.09 -10.50
CA LEU A 251 -14.53 -1.09 -9.60
C LEU A 251 -14.86 -0.75 -8.14
N LEU A 252 -14.95 0.54 -7.82
CA LEU A 252 -15.07 1.02 -6.45
C LEU A 252 -16.52 1.26 -6.08
N SER A 253 -17.05 0.34 -5.27
CA SER A 253 -18.30 0.47 -4.52
C SER A 253 -17.94 0.75 -3.06
N LEU A 254 -18.83 1.37 -2.27
CA LEU A 254 -18.68 1.47 -0.81
C LEU A 254 -18.51 0.09 -0.14
N THR A 255 -19.02 -0.97 -0.78
CA THR A 255 -18.89 -2.36 -0.35
C THR A 255 -17.56 -3.02 -0.75
N SER A 256 -16.75 -2.35 -1.57
CA SER A 256 -15.40 -2.78 -1.94
C SER A 256 -14.38 -2.27 -0.93
N LEU A 257 -13.47 -3.13 -0.51
CA LEU A 257 -12.23 -2.78 0.16
C LEU A 257 -11.08 -2.98 -0.83
N VAL A 258 -10.34 -1.93 -1.17
CA VAL A 258 -9.06 -2.05 -1.87
C VAL A 258 -7.96 -2.10 -0.82
N LEU A 259 -7.11 -3.11 -0.90
CA LEU A 259 -6.02 -3.34 0.04
C LEU A 259 -4.69 -3.39 -0.72
N VAL A 260 -3.82 -2.42 -0.46
CA VAL A 260 -2.48 -2.33 -1.05
C VAL A 260 -1.44 -2.74 -0.01
N SER A 261 -0.41 -3.48 -0.42
CA SER A 261 0.66 -3.92 0.48
C SER A 261 2.02 -3.40 0.03
N TRP A 262 2.65 -2.61 0.90
CA TRP A 262 4.05 -2.15 0.81
C TRP A 262 4.98 -2.96 1.71
N GLN A 263 4.55 -4.13 2.19
CA GLN A 263 5.37 -4.99 3.07
C GLN A 263 6.70 -5.41 2.43
N ARG A 264 6.73 -5.55 1.10
CA ARG A 264 7.92 -5.90 0.32
C ARG A 264 8.63 -4.69 -0.29
N PHE A 265 8.14 -3.48 -0.04
CA PHE A 265 8.77 -2.26 -0.54
C PHE A 265 10.06 -2.02 0.23
N ASP A 266 11.17 -1.92 -0.48
CA ASP A 266 12.49 -1.83 0.16
C ASP A 266 12.84 -0.39 0.52
N TYR A 267 12.26 0.13 1.60
CA TYR A 267 12.60 1.46 2.12
C TYR A 267 13.86 1.46 3.02
N GLY A 268 14.26 0.29 3.54
CA GLY A 268 15.37 0.16 4.49
C GLY A 268 16.76 0.21 3.84
N SER A 269 16.83 0.14 2.51
CA SER A 269 18.07 0.26 1.73
C SER A 269 18.37 1.68 1.26
N THR A 270 17.43 2.61 1.41
CA THR A 270 17.65 4.02 1.06
C THR A 270 18.67 4.64 1.99
N ASP A 271 19.86 4.92 1.48
CA ASP A 271 20.94 5.56 2.22
C ASP A 271 21.62 6.59 1.29
N PHE A 272 21.50 7.86 1.65
CA PHE A 272 22.11 8.97 0.91
C PHE A 272 23.57 9.23 1.35
N GLY A 273 24.18 8.34 2.14
CA GLY A 273 25.51 8.47 2.70
C GLY A 273 25.54 8.83 4.19
N TRP A 274 24.38 8.86 4.83
CA TRP A 274 24.20 9.27 6.23
C TRP A 274 23.35 8.28 7.05
N GLY A 275 23.15 7.09 6.53
CA GLY A 275 22.39 6.04 7.17
C GLY A 275 20.94 5.96 6.71
N LYS A 276 20.24 4.96 7.25
CA LYS A 276 18.91 4.55 6.84
C LYS A 276 17.81 5.50 7.34
N PRO A 277 16.62 5.54 6.71
CA PRO A 277 15.53 6.42 7.14
C PRO A 277 15.04 6.03 8.54
N ARG A 278 14.71 7.00 9.39
CA ARG A 278 14.12 6.80 10.73
C ARG A 278 12.71 6.26 10.62
N THR A 279 11.89 6.86 9.77
CA THR A 279 10.52 6.44 9.48
C THR A 279 10.21 6.52 7.98
N PHE A 280 9.21 5.76 7.56
CA PHE A 280 8.67 5.73 6.21
C PHE A 280 7.13 5.73 6.32
N GLY A 281 6.47 6.57 5.52
CA GLY A 281 5.06 6.93 5.67
C GLY A 281 4.36 7.12 4.32
N THR A 282 3.02 7.10 4.35
CA THR A 282 2.18 7.70 3.30
C THR A 282 1.87 9.14 3.66
N GLY A 283 1.84 10.04 2.66
CA GLY A 283 1.50 11.46 2.88
C GLY A 283 0.00 11.73 3.01
N ASP A 284 -0.85 10.76 2.63
CA ASP A 284 -2.31 10.86 2.68
C ASP A 284 -2.95 9.58 3.23
N LEU A 285 -4.16 9.71 3.77
CA LEU A 285 -5.00 8.56 4.14
C LEU A 285 -5.48 7.87 2.86
N PRO A 286 -5.24 6.55 2.70
CA PRO A 286 -5.70 5.85 1.51
C PRO A 286 -7.23 5.77 1.49
N THR A 287 -7.83 5.85 0.29
CA THR A 287 -9.26 5.58 0.07
C THR A 287 -9.65 4.13 0.39
N GLY A 288 -8.66 3.26 0.61
CA GLY A 288 -8.82 1.86 1.02
C GLY A 288 -8.02 1.52 2.28
N CYS A 289 -7.23 0.46 2.21
CA CYS A 289 -6.34 0.00 3.26
C CYS A 289 -4.92 -0.15 2.72
N LEU A 290 -3.93 0.27 3.48
CA LEU A 290 -2.52 0.14 3.15
C LEU A 290 -1.81 -0.63 4.26
N PHE A 291 -1.09 -1.70 3.88
CA PHE A 291 -0.19 -2.42 4.77
C PHE A 291 1.25 -1.95 4.54
N MET A 292 1.94 -1.59 5.60
CA MET A 292 3.35 -1.19 5.56
C MET A 292 4.17 -2.02 6.56
N ALA A 293 5.44 -2.27 6.30
CA ALA A 293 6.29 -2.88 7.31
C ALA A 293 6.62 -1.87 8.43
N ASP A 294 6.60 -2.33 9.67
CA ASP A 294 6.84 -1.50 10.86
C ASP A 294 8.34 -1.25 11.10
N GLY A 295 8.76 -0.01 10.85
CA GLY A 295 10.07 0.54 11.22
C GLY A 295 11.29 -0.13 10.58
N ARG A 296 12.48 0.36 10.96
CA ARG A 296 13.79 -0.10 10.45
C ARG A 296 14.02 -1.62 10.57
N GLU A 297 13.44 -2.25 11.59
CA GLU A 297 13.65 -3.66 11.92
C GLU A 297 12.59 -4.60 11.33
N ARG A 298 11.55 -4.07 10.65
CA ARG A 298 10.46 -4.85 10.04
C ARG A 298 9.81 -5.87 11.01
N LYS A 299 9.69 -5.52 12.28
CA LYS A 299 9.20 -6.43 13.34
C LYS A 299 7.67 -6.56 13.38
N GLY A 300 6.95 -5.76 12.58
CA GLY A 300 5.48 -5.74 12.52
C GLY A 300 4.94 -5.25 11.19
N ILE A 301 3.61 -5.12 11.10
CA ILE A 301 2.91 -4.58 9.93
C ILE A 301 2.00 -3.45 10.43
N VAL A 302 2.15 -2.25 9.89
CA VAL A 302 1.26 -1.11 10.10
C VAL A 302 0.07 -1.20 9.15
N VAL A 303 -1.14 -1.00 9.67
CA VAL A 303 -2.38 -0.95 8.90
C VAL A 303 -2.89 0.49 8.88
N VAL A 304 -2.93 1.11 7.70
CA VAL A 304 -3.43 2.46 7.49
C VAL A 304 -4.78 2.39 6.76
N LEU A 305 -5.82 2.94 7.36
CA LEU A 305 -7.21 2.74 6.96
C LEU A 305 -8.07 3.92 7.40
N GLY A 306 -8.94 4.40 6.51
CA GLY A 306 -10.00 5.35 6.85
C GLY A 306 -11.37 4.71 7.01
N LEU A 307 -12.07 5.02 8.10
CA LEU A 307 -13.47 4.66 8.32
C LEU A 307 -14.25 5.84 8.93
N PRO A 308 -15.59 5.90 8.79
CA PRO A 308 -16.41 6.79 9.59
C PRO A 308 -16.11 6.59 11.08
N LEU A 309 -16.05 7.67 11.86
CA LEU A 309 -15.72 7.62 13.30
C LEU A 309 -16.55 6.57 14.06
N SER A 310 -17.86 6.51 13.78
CA SER A 310 -18.77 5.53 14.40
C SER A 310 -18.41 4.07 14.10
N ALA A 311 -17.74 3.80 12.98
CA ALA A 311 -17.27 2.47 12.61
C ALA A 311 -15.86 2.22 13.15
N MET A 312 -15.01 3.24 13.26
CA MET A 312 -13.62 3.09 13.71
C MET A 312 -13.52 2.47 15.11
N ASP A 313 -14.33 2.93 16.07
CA ASP A 313 -14.34 2.37 17.44
C ASP A 313 -14.69 0.87 17.48
N THR A 314 -15.58 0.45 16.58
CA THR A 314 -16.00 -0.95 16.47
C THR A 314 -14.93 -1.76 15.78
N PHE A 315 -14.37 -1.23 14.69
CA PHE A 315 -13.28 -1.85 13.95
C PHE A 315 -12.07 -2.09 14.85
N GLU A 316 -11.70 -1.10 15.65
CA GLU A 316 -10.58 -1.16 16.57
C GLU A 316 -10.69 -2.33 17.55
N LYS A 317 -11.87 -2.54 18.11
CA LYS A 317 -12.16 -3.65 19.00
C LYS A 317 -12.10 -4.98 18.26
N LEU A 318 -12.73 -5.08 17.09
CA LEU A 318 -12.79 -6.31 16.30
C LEU A 318 -11.41 -6.77 15.81
N VAL A 319 -10.55 -5.83 15.39
CA VAL A 319 -9.18 -6.16 14.98
C VAL A 319 -8.31 -6.58 16.17
N GLN A 320 -8.70 -6.26 17.41
CA GLN A 320 -7.99 -6.73 18.61
C GLN A 320 -8.55 -8.02 19.20
N LEU A 321 -9.83 -8.34 18.97
CA LEU A 321 -10.58 -9.32 19.78
C LEU A 321 -10.72 -10.73 19.20
N GLU A 322 -10.19 -11.04 18.03
CA GLU A 322 -10.18 -12.42 17.48
C GLU A 322 -8.80 -13.06 17.42
#